data_AF-A0A4C1Y9A5-F1
#
_entry.id   AF-A0A4C1Y9A5-F1
#
_cell.length_a   1.000
_cell.length_b   1.000
_cell.length_c   1.000
_cell.angle_alpha   90.00
_cell.angle_beta   90.00
_cell.angle_gamma   90.00
#
_symmetry.space_group_name_H-M   'P 1'
#
loop_
_entity.id
_entity.type
_entity.pdbx_description
1 polymer ?
#
loop_
_entity_poly.entity_id
_entity_poly.type
_entity_poly.pdbx_seq_one_letter_code
_entity_poly.pdbx_strand_id
1 'polypeptide(L)'
;MCHLNSNTRLFLRTALHTSILLHHSLFPLYAAYTVQFMDASIRATIMKYTWAYLTYWTFGFQVTFLLLAVGCDIAEWKDYVDAVLYKKIKYWRDVTFTGLVVPFTSFVTVMFWGVYWIDRELVYPRAYDPAVPWWFNHSVHTVTFFMVVLETLLQPKKASRP
;
A
#
# COMPACT_ATOMS: atom_id res chain seq x y z
N MET A 1 8.50 -3.38 -22.03
CA MET A 1 9.60 -2.93 -21.14
C MET A 1 11.01 -3.40 -21.54
N CYS A 2 11.18 -4.30 -22.52
CA CYS A 2 12.51 -4.78 -22.96
C CYS A 2 13.37 -3.76 -23.72
N HIS A 3 12.87 -2.57 -24.08
CA HIS A 3 13.61 -1.58 -24.87
C HIS A 3 14.03 -0.32 -24.09
N LEU A 4 13.71 -0.22 -22.81
CA LEU A 4 14.12 0.91 -21.97
C LEU A 4 15.52 0.67 -21.39
N ASN A 5 16.39 1.68 -21.46
CA ASN A 5 17.70 1.64 -20.81
C ASN A 5 17.56 1.57 -19.27
N SER A 6 18.63 1.15 -18.60
CA SER A 6 18.64 0.90 -17.15
C SER A 6 18.20 2.13 -16.34
N ASN A 7 18.72 3.31 -16.70
CA ASN A 7 18.45 4.56 -15.99
C ASN A 7 16.98 4.99 -16.11
N THR A 8 16.37 4.85 -17.29
CA THR A 8 14.95 5.16 -17.46
C THR A 8 14.08 4.21 -16.64
N ARG A 9 14.45 2.92 -16.55
CA ARG A 9 13.71 1.95 -15.73
C ARG A 9 13.82 2.28 -14.24
N LEU A 10 15.02 2.58 -13.77
CA LEU A 10 15.25 2.97 -12.38
C LEU A 10 14.49 4.25 -12.03
N PHE A 11 14.51 5.25 -12.92
CA PHE A 11 13.75 6.48 -12.75
C PHE A 11 12.24 6.22 -12.64
N LEU A 12 11.65 5.47 -13.59
CA LEU A 12 10.22 5.17 -13.58
C LEU A 12 9.80 4.42 -12.31
N ARG A 13 10.61 3.44 -11.89
CA ARG A 13 10.37 2.68 -10.66
C ARG A 13 10.45 3.56 -9.41
N THR A 14 11.49 4.39 -9.33
CA THR A 14 11.67 5.35 -8.23
C THR A 14 10.49 6.34 -8.17
N ALA A 15 10.08 6.88 -9.31
CA ALA A 15 8.95 7.80 -9.42
C ALA A 15 7.64 7.13 -8.99
N LEU A 16 7.41 5.88 -9.40
CA LEU A 16 6.24 5.11 -9.00
C LEU A 16 6.21 4.89 -7.48
N HIS A 17 7.28 4.33 -6.90
CA HIS A 17 7.34 4.04 -5.46
C HIS A 17 7.21 5.29 -4.60
N THR A 18 7.89 6.38 -4.97
CA THR A 18 7.80 7.65 -4.24
C THR A 18 6.41 8.28 -4.35
N SER A 19 5.77 8.22 -5.52
CA SER A 19 4.40 8.71 -5.71
C SER A 19 3.40 7.90 -4.89
N ILE A 20 3.54 6.57 -4.84
CA ILE A 20 2.69 5.71 -4.02
C ILE A 20 2.95 5.95 -2.53
N LEU A 21 4.21 6.12 -2.11
CA LEU A 21 4.54 6.43 -0.72
C LEU A 21 3.95 7.77 -0.28
N LEU A 22 4.00 8.79 -1.15
CA LEU A 22 3.36 10.08 -0.91
C LEU A 22 1.84 9.95 -0.84
N HIS A 23 1.22 9.20 -1.75
CA HIS A 23 -0.20 8.87 -1.65
C HIS A 23 -0.48 8.26 -0.27
N HIS A 24 0.27 7.24 0.14
CA HIS A 24 0.07 6.56 1.42
C HIS A 24 0.35 7.42 2.66
N SER A 25 1.18 8.46 2.58
CA SER A 25 1.38 9.36 3.73
C SER A 25 0.23 10.36 3.90
N LEU A 26 -0.49 10.72 2.83
CA LEU A 26 -1.58 11.69 2.87
C LEU A 26 -2.88 11.13 3.47
N PHE A 27 -3.22 9.86 3.24
CA PHE A 27 -4.49 9.29 3.75
C PHE A 27 -4.57 9.18 5.28
N PRO A 28 -3.54 8.73 6.00
CA PRO A 28 -3.54 8.74 7.46
C PRO A 28 -3.66 10.15 8.03
N LEU A 29 -3.06 11.15 7.37
CA LEU A 29 -3.18 12.55 7.77
C LEU A 29 -4.63 13.05 7.58
N TYR A 30 -5.25 12.72 6.44
CA TYR A 30 -6.66 13.01 6.20
C TYR A 30 -7.58 12.33 7.23
N ALA A 31 -7.36 11.05 7.51
CA ALA A 31 -8.13 10.31 8.51
C ALA A 31 -7.95 10.91 9.92
N ALA A 32 -6.72 11.24 10.30
CA ALA A 32 -6.43 11.87 11.58
C ALA A 32 -7.06 13.27 11.70
N TYR A 33 -7.11 14.03 10.60
CA TYR A 33 -7.76 15.33 10.56
C TYR A 33 -9.28 15.21 10.69
N THR A 34 -9.92 14.37 9.86
CA THR A 34 -11.39 14.23 9.84
C THR A 34 -11.95 13.69 11.16
N VAL A 35 -11.26 12.75 11.80
CA VAL A 35 -11.67 12.18 13.10
C VAL A 35 -11.78 13.25 14.20
N GLN A 36 -11.03 14.36 14.11
CA GLN A 36 -11.13 15.45 15.10
C GLN A 36 -12.49 16.16 15.06
N PHE A 37 -13.15 16.19 13.91
CA PHE A 37 -14.44 16.86 13.71
C PHE A 37 -15.65 15.93 13.91
N MET A 38 -15.42 14.66 14.23
CA MET A 38 -16.49 13.71 14.49
C MET A 38 -17.05 13.85 15.91
N ASP A 39 -18.28 13.38 16.10
CA ASP A 39 -18.90 13.23 17.41
C ASP A 39 -17.99 12.43 18.36
N ALA A 40 -17.96 12.83 19.63
CA ALA A 40 -17.04 12.25 20.61
C ALA A 40 -17.20 10.72 20.75
N SER A 41 -18.43 10.21 20.66
CA SER A 41 -18.74 8.79 20.70
C SER A 41 -18.20 8.03 19.48
N ILE A 42 -18.35 8.59 18.28
CA ILE A 42 -17.84 8.02 17.03
C ILE A 42 -16.32 8.04 17.03
N ARG A 43 -15.70 9.19 17.38
CA ARG A 43 -14.25 9.32 17.50
C ARG A 43 -13.66 8.29 18.48
N ALA A 44 -14.25 8.15 19.66
CA ALA A 44 -13.80 7.16 20.65
C ALA A 44 -13.89 5.72 20.10
N THR A 45 -14.94 5.41 19.37
CA THR A 45 -15.15 4.11 18.72
C THR A 45 -14.08 3.85 17.66
N ILE A 46 -13.83 4.80 16.76
CA ILE A 46 -12.78 4.70 15.73
C ILE A 46 -11.42 4.48 16.40
N MET A 47 -11.01 5.36 17.31
CA MET A 47 -9.70 5.27 17.98
C MET A 47 -9.49 3.95 18.71
N LYS A 48 -10.55 3.38 19.30
CA LYS A 48 -10.49 2.09 19.99
C LYS A 48 -10.36 0.91 19.02
N TYR A 49 -11.13 0.91 17.93
CA TYR A 49 -11.24 -0.26 17.05
C TYR A 49 -10.41 -0.17 15.76
N THR A 50 -9.78 0.95 15.42
CA THR A 50 -8.95 1.11 14.21
C THR A 50 -7.92 -0.02 14.05
N TRP A 51 -7.28 -0.44 15.15
CA TRP A 51 -6.30 -1.52 15.16
C TRP A 51 -6.87 -2.92 14.90
N ALA A 52 -8.19 -3.09 15.01
CA ALA A 52 -8.87 -4.34 14.68
C ALA A 52 -9.16 -4.47 13.16
N TYR A 53 -9.06 -3.38 12.40
CA TYR A 53 -9.31 -3.42 10.96
C TYR A 53 -8.07 -3.91 10.21
N LEU A 54 -8.23 -5.01 9.47
CA LEU A 54 -7.18 -5.56 8.61
C LEU A 54 -6.71 -4.56 7.54
N THR A 55 -7.57 -3.64 7.11
CA THR A 55 -7.22 -2.53 6.22
C THR A 55 -6.07 -1.68 6.77
N TYR A 56 -6.07 -1.41 8.08
CA TYR A 56 -5.02 -0.61 8.73
C TYR A 56 -3.67 -1.33 8.70
N TRP A 57 -3.67 -2.63 9.00
CA TRP A 57 -2.46 -3.47 8.92
C TRP A 57 -1.94 -3.61 7.49
N THR A 58 -2.85 -3.82 6.53
CA THR A 58 -2.52 -3.91 5.10
C THR A 58 -1.83 -2.63 4.63
N PHE A 59 -2.32 -1.47 5.09
CA PHE A 59 -1.70 -0.19 4.81
C PHE A 59 -0.29 -0.08 5.42
N GLY A 60 -0.10 -0.56 6.65
CA GLY A 60 1.22 -0.64 7.30
C GLY A 60 2.21 -1.54 6.54
N PHE A 61 1.75 -2.68 6.02
CA PHE A 61 2.57 -3.56 5.17
C PHE A 61 2.97 -2.87 3.87
N GLN A 62 2.04 -2.15 3.23
CA GLN A 62 2.31 -1.39 2.01
C GLN A 62 3.35 -0.29 2.25
N VAL A 63 3.21 0.51 3.30
CA VAL A 63 4.21 1.54 3.66
C VAL A 63 5.57 0.91 3.94
N THR A 64 5.62 -0.20 4.66
CA THR A 64 6.87 -0.93 4.93
C THR A 64 7.55 -1.38 3.64
N PHE A 65 6.79 -2.00 2.73
CA PHE A 65 7.29 -2.37 1.41
C PHE A 65 7.83 -1.17 0.63
N LEU A 66 7.08 -0.07 0.57
CA LEU A 66 7.45 1.13 -0.18
C LEU A 66 8.74 1.76 0.36
N LEU A 67 8.93 1.81 1.68
CA LEU A 67 10.17 2.28 2.29
C LEU A 67 11.36 1.40 1.91
N LEU A 68 11.20 0.08 1.95
CA LEU A 68 12.23 -0.86 1.51
C LEU A 68 12.53 -0.73 0.01
N ALA A 69 11.50 -0.52 -0.81
CA ALA A 69 11.61 -0.36 -2.26
C ALA A 69 12.35 0.94 -2.63
N VAL A 70 11.96 2.08 -2.04
CA VAL A 70 12.66 3.36 -2.20
C VAL A 70 14.10 3.25 -1.68
N GLY A 71 14.34 2.53 -0.58
CA GLY A 71 15.69 2.25 -0.10
C GLY A 71 16.55 1.47 -1.10
N CYS A 72 15.97 0.47 -1.77
CA CYS A 72 16.64 -0.25 -2.86
C CYS A 72 16.93 0.68 -4.06
N ASP A 73 15.98 1.54 -4.43
CA ASP A 73 16.12 2.49 -5.54
C ASP A 73 17.25 3.50 -5.28
N ILE A 74 17.30 4.07 -4.08
CA ILE A 74 18.37 5.00 -3.67
C ILE A 74 19.73 4.30 -3.68
N ALA A 75 19.81 3.05 -3.23
CA ALA A 75 21.04 2.28 -3.27
C ALA A 75 21.48 1.99 -4.71
N GLU A 76 20.56 1.71 -5.63
CA GLU A 76 20.86 1.56 -7.06
C GLU A 76 21.34 2.88 -7.69
N TRP A 77 20.72 4.02 -7.36
CA TRP A 77 21.20 5.34 -7.80
C TRP A 77 22.61 5.68 -7.31
N LYS A 78 22.99 5.18 -6.12
CA LYS A 78 24.30 5.40 -5.51
C LYS A 78 25.33 4.30 -5.83
N ASP A 79 24.98 3.36 -6.69
CA ASP A 79 25.82 2.20 -7.05
C ASP A 79 26.26 1.36 -5.84
N TYR A 80 25.38 1.23 -4.84
CA TYR A 80 25.61 0.45 -3.61
C TYR A 80 24.99 -0.96 -3.69
N VAL A 81 24.80 -1.48 -4.90
CA VAL A 81 24.10 -2.76 -5.15
C VAL A 81 24.85 -3.98 -4.62
N ASP A 82 26.17 -3.89 -4.42
CA ASP A 82 26.98 -4.98 -3.89
C ASP A 82 27.02 -5.03 -2.36
N ALA A 83 26.58 -3.95 -1.69
CA ALA A 83 26.58 -3.86 -0.24
C ALA A 83 25.75 -4.97 0.41
N VAL A 84 26.27 -5.55 1.50
CA VAL A 84 25.56 -6.56 2.29
C VAL A 84 24.20 -6.03 2.77
N LEU A 85 24.14 -4.74 3.12
CA LEU A 85 22.91 -4.08 3.53
C LEU A 85 21.87 -4.04 2.39
N TYR A 86 22.27 -3.71 1.16
CA TYR A 86 21.35 -3.72 0.00
C TYR A 86 20.73 -5.10 -0.20
N LYS A 87 21.53 -6.17 -0.15
CA LYS A 87 21.05 -7.55 -0.31
C LYS A 87 20.03 -7.93 0.77
N LYS A 88 20.25 -7.48 2.02
CA LYS A 88 19.30 -7.67 3.13
C LYS A 88 18.00 -6.87 2.95
N ILE A 89 18.08 -5.59 2.58
CA ILE A 89 16.91 -4.74 2.33
C ILE A 89 16.08 -5.33 1.20
N LYS A 90 16.73 -5.73 0.10
CA LYS A 90 16.09 -6.35 -1.05
C LYS A 90 15.38 -7.66 -0.69
N TYR A 91 16.00 -8.51 0.12
CA TYR A 91 15.38 -9.73 0.61
C TYR A 91 14.09 -9.43 1.39
N TRP A 92 14.16 -8.52 2.37
CA TRP A 92 12.99 -8.17 3.18
C TRP A 92 11.92 -7.44 2.39
N ARG A 93 12.30 -6.64 1.39
CA ARG A 93 11.38 -6.03 0.42
C ARG A 93 10.57 -7.12 -0.28
N ASP A 94 11.24 -8.14 -0.82
CA ASP A 94 10.61 -9.21 -1.58
C ASP A 94 9.72 -10.09 -0.69
N VAL A 95 10.18 -10.41 0.52
CA VAL A 95 9.38 -11.15 1.53
C VAL A 95 8.14 -10.35 1.94
N THR A 96 8.28 -9.06 2.21
CA THR A 96 7.15 -8.20 2.59
C THR A 96 6.16 -8.08 1.43
N PHE A 97 6.65 -7.89 0.21
CA PHE A 97 5.79 -7.75 -0.96
C PHE A 97 4.98 -9.04 -1.21
N THR A 98 5.66 -10.17 -1.33
CA THR A 98 5.05 -11.44 -1.72
C THR A 98 4.28 -12.11 -0.57
N GLY A 99 4.77 -12.01 0.66
CA GLY A 99 4.19 -12.66 1.83
C GLY A 99 3.09 -11.83 2.52
N LEU A 100 3.15 -10.51 2.44
CA LEU A 100 2.21 -9.62 3.14
C LEU A 100 1.41 -8.75 2.18
N VAL A 101 2.07 -7.91 1.36
CA VAL A 101 1.35 -6.90 0.56
C VAL A 101 0.41 -7.53 -0.46
N VAL A 102 0.88 -8.48 -1.27
CA VAL A 102 0.06 -9.13 -2.31
C VAL A 102 -1.15 -9.85 -1.73
N PRO A 103 -1.01 -10.82 -0.80
CA PRO A 103 -2.15 -11.59 -0.31
C PRO A 103 -3.14 -10.74 0.50
N PHE A 104 -2.66 -9.89 1.40
CA PHE A 104 -3.55 -9.11 2.28
C PHE A 104 -4.26 -7.99 1.53
N THR A 105 -3.59 -7.27 0.63
CA THR A 105 -4.26 -6.24 -0.18
C THR A 105 -5.31 -6.86 -1.08
N SER A 106 -5.01 -8.02 -1.69
CA SER A 106 -5.99 -8.74 -2.52
C SER A 106 -7.19 -9.19 -1.69
N PHE A 107 -6.95 -9.83 -0.54
CA PHE A 107 -8.02 -10.29 0.34
C PHE A 107 -8.90 -9.15 0.84
N VAL A 108 -8.30 -8.10 1.41
CA VAL A 108 -9.04 -6.94 1.95
C VAL A 108 -9.84 -6.26 0.85
N THR A 109 -9.28 -6.10 -0.34
CA THR A 109 -9.99 -5.44 -1.46
C THR A 109 -11.20 -6.24 -1.91
N VAL A 110 -11.03 -7.55 -2.13
CA VAL A 110 -12.13 -8.43 -2.56
C VAL A 110 -13.21 -8.50 -1.49
N MET A 111 -12.84 -8.71 -0.23
CA MET A 111 -13.79 -8.76 0.88
C MET A 111 -14.50 -7.44 1.07
N PHE A 112 -13.78 -6.31 1.05
CA PHE A 112 -14.38 -4.99 1.19
C PHE A 112 -15.43 -4.75 0.11
N TRP A 113 -15.07 -4.86 -1.17
CA TRP A 113 -16.02 -4.57 -2.25
C TRP A 113 -17.14 -5.60 -2.33
N GLY A 114 -16.86 -6.87 -2.03
CA GLY A 114 -17.86 -7.92 -1.97
C GLY A 114 -18.93 -7.63 -0.91
N VAL A 115 -18.52 -7.33 0.33
CA VAL A 115 -19.45 -6.98 1.42
C VAL A 115 -20.12 -5.64 1.15
N TYR A 116 -19.37 -4.62 0.73
CA TYR A 116 -19.88 -3.28 0.45
C TYR A 116 -20.96 -3.27 -0.63
N TRP A 117 -20.83 -4.15 -1.64
CA TRP A 117 -21.82 -4.31 -2.70
C TRP A 117 -23.12 -4.98 -2.21
N ILE A 118 -23.02 -5.93 -1.28
CA ILE A 118 -24.18 -6.61 -0.68
C ILE A 118 -24.91 -5.65 0.26
N ASP A 119 -24.20 -5.15 1.28
CA ASP A 119 -24.68 -4.14 2.22
C ASP A 119 -23.48 -3.43 2.88
N ARG A 120 -23.30 -2.15 2.53
CA ARG A 120 -22.23 -1.32 3.08
C ARG A 120 -22.29 -1.14 4.60
N GLU A 121 -23.45 -1.24 5.22
CA GLU A 121 -23.58 -1.07 6.68
C GLU A 121 -22.97 -2.24 7.46
N LEU A 122 -22.75 -3.40 6.81
CA LEU A 122 -21.97 -4.51 7.35
C LEU A 122 -20.48 -4.19 7.45
N VAL A 123 -19.99 -3.25 6.64
CA VAL A 123 -18.60 -2.77 6.75
C VAL A 123 -18.51 -1.67 7.80
N TYR A 124 -19.35 -0.64 7.67
CA TYR A 124 -19.45 0.44 8.65
C TYR A 124 -20.77 1.23 8.51
N PRO A 125 -21.32 1.79 9.61
CA PRO A 125 -22.54 2.60 9.58
C PRO A 125 -22.40 3.90 8.78
N ARG A 126 -23.50 4.42 8.19
CA ARG A 126 -23.49 5.69 7.43
C ARG A 126 -22.99 6.90 8.22
N ALA A 127 -23.10 6.87 9.54
CA ALA A 127 -22.58 7.91 10.43
C ALA A 127 -21.06 8.17 10.26
N TYR A 128 -20.32 7.24 9.64
CA TYR A 128 -18.88 7.36 9.41
C TYR A 128 -18.54 8.04 8.07
N ASP A 129 -19.51 8.30 7.19
CA ASP A 129 -19.29 8.92 5.87
C ASP A 129 -18.55 10.27 5.90
N PRO A 130 -18.71 11.13 6.93
CA PRO A 130 -17.94 12.37 7.01
C PRO A 130 -16.41 12.16 7.12
N ALA A 131 -15.93 11.06 7.71
CA ALA A 131 -14.49 10.75 7.75
C ALA A 131 -14.06 9.69 6.74
N VAL A 132 -14.99 8.84 6.29
CA VAL A 132 -14.72 7.76 5.32
C VAL A 132 -15.62 7.94 4.10
N PRO A 133 -15.42 9.03 3.32
CA PRO A 133 -16.20 9.27 2.12
C PRO A 133 -15.89 8.22 1.05
N TRP A 134 -16.76 8.11 0.05
CA TRP A 134 -16.66 7.11 -1.02
C TRP A 134 -15.29 7.08 -1.71
N TRP A 135 -14.66 8.24 -1.94
CA TRP A 135 -13.35 8.33 -2.58
C TRP A 135 -12.24 7.76 -1.68
N PHE A 136 -12.37 7.90 -0.36
CA PHE A 136 -11.41 7.35 0.59
C PHE A 136 -11.40 5.82 0.49
N ASN A 137 -12.57 5.20 0.38
CA ASN A 137 -12.68 3.76 0.15
C ASN A 137 -11.99 3.31 -1.13
N HIS A 138 -12.20 4.01 -2.25
CA HIS A 138 -11.50 3.69 -3.49
C HIS A 138 -9.99 3.84 -3.36
N SER A 139 -9.52 4.86 -2.68
CA SER A 139 -8.09 5.05 -2.46
C SER A 139 -7.45 3.93 -1.65
N VAL A 140 -8.10 3.47 -0.56
CA VAL A 140 -7.51 2.44 0.31
C VAL A 140 -7.76 1.00 -0.17
N HIS A 141 -8.72 0.78 -1.07
CA HIS A 141 -9.06 -0.55 -1.60
C HIS A 141 -8.80 -0.73 -3.10
N THR A 142 -9.32 0.14 -3.96
CA THR A 142 -9.16 -0.02 -5.42
C THR A 142 -7.78 0.42 -5.89
N VAL A 143 -7.34 1.61 -5.48
CA VAL A 143 -6.06 2.19 -5.93
C VAL A 143 -4.90 1.35 -5.38
N THR A 144 -4.91 1.00 -4.10
CA THR A 144 -3.90 0.12 -3.49
C THR A 144 -3.80 -1.21 -4.22
N PHE A 145 -4.93 -1.87 -4.52
CA PHE A 145 -4.93 -3.12 -5.28
C PHE A 145 -4.37 -2.96 -6.68
N PHE A 146 -4.75 -1.90 -7.40
CA PHE A 146 -4.20 -1.59 -8.71
C PHE A 146 -2.67 -1.40 -8.65
N MET A 147 -2.15 -0.70 -7.64
CA MET A 147 -0.71 -0.52 -7.46
C MET A 147 0.01 -1.85 -7.21
N VAL A 148 -0.59 -2.75 -6.42
CA VAL A 148 -0.03 -4.11 -6.19
C VAL A 148 -0.03 -4.93 -7.47
N VAL A 149 -1.10 -4.88 -8.27
CA VAL A 149 -1.17 -5.55 -9.57
C VAL A 149 -0.10 -4.98 -10.51
N LEU A 150 0.00 -3.66 -10.60
CA LEU A 150 1.01 -3.00 -11.42
C LEU A 150 2.42 -3.45 -11.00
N GLU A 151 2.77 -3.34 -9.72
CA GLU A 151 4.08 -3.77 -9.21
C GLU A 151 4.36 -5.25 -9.54
N THR A 152 3.35 -6.12 -9.40
CA THR A 152 3.47 -7.55 -9.74
C THR A 152 3.76 -7.76 -11.23
N LEU A 153 3.08 -7.02 -12.12
CA LEU A 153 3.29 -7.10 -13.56
C LEU A 153 4.64 -6.50 -14.01
N LEU A 154 5.16 -5.54 -13.26
CA LEU A 154 6.43 -4.88 -13.52
C LEU A 154 7.64 -5.68 -13.00
N GLN A 155 7.42 -6.65 -12.11
CA GLN A 155 8.49 -7.51 -11.59
C GLN A 155 9.15 -8.30 -12.73
N PRO A 156 10.49 -8.34 -12.80
CA PRO A 156 11.18 -9.20 -13.76
C PRO A 156 10.76 -10.65 -13.55
N LYS A 157 10.23 -11.30 -14.59
CA LYS A 157 10.00 -12.74 -14.54
C LYS A 157 11.34 -13.42 -14.26
N LYS A 158 11.48 -14.08 -13.11
CA LYS A 158 12.58 -15.03 -12.92
C LYS A 158 12.41 -16.06 -14.02
N ALA A 159 13.37 -16.16 -14.95
CA ALA A 159 13.42 -17.31 -15.83
C ALA A 159 13.38 -18.56 -14.94
N SER A 160 12.43 -19.45 -15.19
CA SER A 160 12.43 -20.77 -14.56
C SER A 160 13.82 -21.34 -14.77
N ARG A 161 14.55 -21.57 -13.67
CA ARG A 161 15.82 -22.30 -13.77
C ARG A 161 15.48 -23.66 -14.40
N PRO A 162 16.17 -24.05 -15.49
CA PRO A 162 15.97 -25.35 -16.11
C PRO A 162 16.26 -26.48 -15.13
#